data_AF-A0A6S7KA45-F1
#
_entry.id   AF-A0A6S7KA45-F1
#
_cell.length_a   1.000
_cell.length_b   1.000
_cell.length_c   1.000
_cell.angle_alpha   90.00
_cell.angle_beta   90.00
_cell.angle_gamma   90.00
#
_symmetry.space_group_name_H-M   'P 1'
#
loop_
_entity.id
_entity.type
_entity.pdbx_description
1 polymer ?
#
loop_
_entity_poly.entity_id
_entity_poly.type
_entity_poly.pdbx_seq_one_letter_code
_entity_poly.pdbx_strand_id
1 'polypeptide(L)'
;MDILDKRAGKIINKLTDIIAQTEELKLDNGTTPRAVRQWKKDVRTKYLSLVEDKEKLTREVKRRQDDLERESEQRQTELEEKRQQLHERRMAELRERQEEHERVEDRGENDQLDVHREFKENIVHDINGRYEVKVPWIPGTQLSETNETQSRLRLKRVEKKLEQDECLRKDYEKIIIDQVAAGIIEKAPDTPTGERVFYMPHKPVIKQDAITTKTRMVFDASAKPQPISSSVNEC
;
A
#
# COMPACT_ATOMS: atom_id res chain seq x y z
N MET A 1 -31.15 -14.67 -11.94
CA MET A 1 -32.58 -14.35 -12.10
C MET A 1 -33.17 -14.93 -13.37
N ASP A 2 -32.61 -14.57 -14.53
CA ASP A 2 -33.13 -14.91 -15.86
C ASP A 2 -33.37 -16.41 -16.13
N ILE A 3 -32.49 -17.28 -15.61
CA ILE A 3 -32.58 -18.74 -15.81
C ILE A 3 -33.74 -19.36 -14.99
N LEU A 4 -33.95 -18.88 -13.77
CA LEU A 4 -35.01 -19.37 -12.89
C LEU A 4 -36.39 -18.95 -13.41
N ASP A 5 -36.49 -17.71 -13.90
CA ASP A 5 -37.74 -17.19 -14.43
C ASP A 5 -38.14 -17.87 -15.75
N LYS A 6 -37.17 -18.13 -16.63
CA LYS A 6 -37.34 -18.95 -17.85
C LYS A 6 -37.75 -20.40 -17.54
N ARG A 7 -37.16 -21.01 -16.50
CA ARG A 7 -37.54 -22.37 -16.07
C ARG A 7 -38.95 -22.40 -15.48
N ALA A 8 -39.32 -21.43 -14.66
CA ALA A 8 -40.67 -21.32 -14.11
C ALA A 8 -41.72 -21.13 -15.21
N GLY A 9 -41.45 -20.29 -16.22
CA GLY A 9 -42.31 -20.14 -17.39
C GLY A 9 -42.49 -21.45 -18.18
N LYS A 10 -41.41 -22.23 -18.37
CA LYS A 10 -41.51 -23.56 -19.00
C LYS A 10 -42.35 -24.55 -18.20
N ILE A 11 -42.27 -24.51 -16.86
CA ILE A 11 -43.06 -25.38 -15.97
C ILE A 11 -44.54 -25.02 -16.06
N ILE A 12 -44.86 -23.73 -16.06
CA ILE A 12 -46.22 -23.21 -16.23
C ILE A 12 -46.85 -23.68 -17.55
N ASN A 13 -46.12 -23.57 -18.67
CA ASN A 13 -46.61 -24.01 -19.98
C ASN A 13 -46.87 -25.52 -19.99
N LYS A 14 -45.93 -26.33 -19.48
CA LYS A 14 -46.12 -27.79 -19.36
C LYS A 14 -47.30 -28.18 -18.48
N LEU A 15 -47.52 -27.47 -17.37
CA LEU A 15 -48.68 -27.70 -16.50
C LEU A 15 -49.98 -27.41 -17.25
N THR A 16 -50.02 -26.35 -18.06
CA THR A 16 -51.17 -25.99 -18.89
C THR A 16 -51.49 -27.11 -19.89
N ASP A 17 -50.47 -27.65 -20.56
CA ASP A 17 -50.61 -28.75 -21.51
C ASP A 17 -51.11 -30.04 -20.82
N ILE A 18 -50.54 -30.38 -19.66
CA ILE A 18 -50.94 -31.56 -18.87
C ILE A 18 -52.40 -31.43 -18.40
N ILE A 19 -52.84 -30.25 -17.99
CA ILE A 19 -54.23 -30.00 -17.58
C ILE A 19 -55.19 -30.24 -18.76
N ALA A 20 -54.82 -29.80 -19.96
CA ALA A 20 -55.63 -30.03 -21.17
C ALA A 20 -55.71 -31.52 -21.54
N GLN A 21 -54.57 -32.23 -21.54
CA GLN A 21 -54.54 -33.68 -21.81
C GLN A 21 -55.34 -34.49 -20.78
N THR A 22 -55.28 -34.08 -19.50
CA THR A 22 -56.01 -34.76 -18.42
C THR A 22 -57.52 -34.49 -18.49
N GLU A 23 -57.93 -33.36 -19.05
CA GLU A 23 -59.35 -33.05 -19.30
C GLU A 23 -59.95 -33.98 -20.35
N GLU A 24 -59.27 -34.18 -21.48
CA GLU A 24 -59.67 -35.11 -22.55
C GLU A 24 -59.78 -36.55 -22.02
N LEU A 25 -58.73 -37.05 -21.36
CA LEU A 25 -58.71 -38.40 -20.80
C LEU A 25 -59.82 -38.67 -19.77
N LYS A 26 -60.20 -37.66 -18.98
CA LYS A 26 -61.29 -37.80 -18.00
C LYS A 26 -62.65 -37.89 -18.68
N LEU A 27 -62.86 -37.18 -19.78
CA LEU A 27 -64.08 -37.24 -20.57
C LEU A 27 -64.20 -38.60 -21.28
N ASP A 28 -63.11 -39.09 -21.87
CA ASP A 28 -63.05 -40.39 -22.55
C ASP A 28 -63.30 -41.57 -21.61
N ASN A 29 -62.84 -41.48 -20.35
CA ASN A 29 -63.08 -42.48 -19.30
C ASN A 29 -64.48 -42.39 -18.64
N GLY A 30 -65.41 -41.61 -19.20
CA GLY A 30 -66.81 -41.56 -18.74
C GLY A 30 -67.04 -40.68 -17.50
N THR A 31 -66.09 -39.81 -17.14
CA THR A 31 -66.30 -38.85 -16.04
C THR A 31 -67.34 -37.81 -16.47
N THR A 32 -68.28 -37.47 -15.57
CA THR A 32 -69.29 -36.46 -15.93
C THR A 32 -68.66 -35.09 -16.21
N PRO A 33 -69.13 -34.35 -17.23
CA PRO A 33 -68.61 -33.03 -17.57
C PRO A 33 -68.64 -32.04 -16.40
N ARG A 34 -69.58 -32.20 -15.46
CA ARG A 34 -69.68 -31.37 -14.25
C ARG A 34 -68.51 -31.60 -13.30
N ALA A 35 -68.12 -32.86 -13.07
CA ALA A 35 -66.99 -33.19 -12.20
C ALA A 35 -65.65 -32.74 -12.82
N VAL A 36 -65.50 -32.85 -14.14
CA VAL A 36 -64.32 -32.35 -14.86
C VAL A 36 -64.21 -30.82 -14.75
N ARG A 37 -65.32 -30.09 -14.91
CA ARG A 37 -65.36 -28.63 -14.71
C ARG A 37 -64.98 -28.21 -13.30
N GLN A 38 -65.47 -28.92 -12.28
CA GLN A 38 -65.14 -28.62 -10.88
C GLN A 38 -63.64 -28.86 -10.59
N TRP A 39 -63.11 -30.01 -11.03
CA TRP A 39 -61.68 -30.30 -10.93
C TRP A 39 -60.82 -29.24 -11.63
N LYS A 40 -61.18 -28.84 -12.84
CA LYS A 40 -60.48 -27.79 -13.60
C LYS A 40 -60.51 -26.45 -12.86
N LYS A 41 -61.63 -26.10 -12.23
CA LYS A 41 -61.75 -24.91 -11.39
C LYS A 41 -60.81 -24.96 -10.19
N ASP A 42 -60.80 -26.08 -9.45
CA ASP A 42 -59.97 -26.24 -8.25
C ASP A 42 -58.47 -26.23 -8.57
N VAL A 43 -58.07 -26.87 -9.67
CA VAL A 43 -56.69 -26.84 -10.18
C VAL A 43 -56.31 -25.42 -10.62
N ARG A 44 -57.18 -24.72 -11.35
CA ARG A 44 -56.92 -23.36 -11.83
C ARG A 44 -56.77 -22.38 -10.67
N THR A 45 -57.56 -22.51 -9.61
CA THR A 45 -57.43 -21.68 -8.39
C THR A 45 -56.08 -21.86 -7.70
N LYS A 46 -55.64 -23.11 -7.47
CA LYS A 46 -54.32 -23.38 -6.84
C LYS A 46 -53.15 -22.91 -7.71
N TYR A 47 -53.29 -23.04 -9.02
CA TYR A 47 -52.29 -22.60 -9.98
C TYR A 47 -52.16 -21.07 -10.03
N LEU A 48 -53.29 -20.32 -9.99
CA LEU A 48 -53.29 -18.86 -10.03
C LEU A 48 -52.57 -18.25 -8.82
N SER A 49 -52.79 -18.76 -7.60
CA SER A 49 -52.08 -18.27 -6.42
C SER A 49 -50.57 -18.47 -6.51
N LEU A 50 -50.12 -19.59 -7.09
CA LEU A 50 -48.71 -19.88 -7.34
C LEU A 50 -48.07 -18.89 -8.33
N VAL A 51 -48.82 -18.44 -9.33
CA VAL A 51 -48.36 -17.42 -10.29
C VAL A 51 -48.22 -16.06 -9.60
N GLU A 52 -49.21 -15.67 -8.79
CA GLU A 52 -49.16 -14.42 -8.01
C GLU A 52 -47.98 -14.40 -7.01
N ASP A 53 -47.76 -15.50 -6.29
CA ASP A 53 -46.63 -15.64 -5.36
C ASP A 53 -45.29 -15.56 -6.09
N LYS A 54 -45.18 -16.19 -7.27
CA LYS A 54 -44.00 -16.07 -8.13
C LYS A 54 -43.74 -14.61 -8.51
N GLU A 55 -44.76 -13.91 -9.00
CA GLU A 55 -44.61 -12.49 -9.40
C GLU A 55 -44.23 -11.60 -8.22
N LYS A 56 -44.78 -11.87 -7.03
CA LYS A 56 -44.44 -11.15 -5.80
C LYS A 56 -42.98 -11.39 -5.41
N LEU A 57 -42.51 -12.65 -5.44
CA LEU A 57 -41.12 -13.00 -5.16
C LEU A 57 -40.16 -12.40 -6.19
N THR A 58 -40.49 -12.42 -7.48
CA THR A 58 -39.65 -11.79 -8.52
C THR A 58 -39.50 -10.29 -8.27
N ARG A 59 -40.59 -9.60 -7.91
CA ARG A 59 -40.55 -8.17 -7.54
C ARG A 59 -39.69 -7.91 -6.30
N GLU A 60 -39.81 -8.77 -5.29
CA GLU A 60 -39.04 -8.65 -4.05
C GLU A 60 -37.54 -8.85 -4.28
N VAL A 61 -37.17 -9.90 -5.01
CA VAL A 61 -35.76 -10.18 -5.34
C VAL A 61 -35.16 -9.04 -6.17
N LYS A 62 -35.92 -8.50 -7.13
CA LYS A 62 -35.47 -7.35 -7.93
C LYS A 62 -35.20 -6.13 -7.03
N ARG A 63 -36.15 -5.76 -6.16
CA ARG A 63 -35.96 -4.65 -5.21
C ARG A 63 -34.70 -4.84 -4.37
N ARG A 64 -34.50 -6.04 -3.86
CA ARG A 64 -33.35 -6.35 -3.00
C ARG A 64 -32.02 -6.31 -3.76
N GLN A 65 -32.02 -6.63 -5.06
CA GLN A 65 -30.86 -6.44 -5.93
C GLN A 65 -30.57 -4.95 -6.15
N ASP A 66 -31.59 -4.16 -6.48
CA ASP A 66 -31.44 -2.71 -6.67
C ASP A 66 -30.96 -2.02 -5.37
N ASP A 67 -31.39 -2.50 -4.20
CA ASP A 67 -30.93 -2.00 -2.89
C ASP A 67 -29.46 -2.36 -2.64
N LEU A 68 -29.05 -3.60 -2.93
CA LEU A 68 -27.67 -4.04 -2.78
C LEU A 68 -26.71 -3.30 -3.72
N GLU A 69 -27.14 -3.01 -4.94
CA GLU A 69 -26.36 -2.20 -5.89
C GLU A 69 -26.18 -0.78 -5.35
N ARG A 70 -27.25 -0.13 -4.88
CA ARG A 70 -27.17 1.20 -4.26
C ARG A 70 -26.26 1.23 -3.03
N GLU A 71 -26.35 0.23 -2.15
CA GLU A 71 -25.45 0.13 -0.98
C GLU A 71 -23.99 -0.09 -1.38
N SER A 72 -23.73 -0.81 -2.48
CA SER A 72 -22.38 -1.03 -3.00
C SER A 72 -21.80 0.25 -3.59
N GLU A 73 -22.59 0.99 -4.36
CA GLU A 73 -22.22 2.29 -4.93
C GLU A 73 -21.91 3.30 -3.82
N GLN A 74 -22.79 3.42 -2.83
CA GLN A 74 -22.56 4.29 -1.66
C GLN A 74 -21.26 3.95 -0.93
N ARG A 75 -21.01 2.65 -0.69
CA ARG A 75 -19.76 2.20 -0.06
C ARG A 75 -18.52 2.56 -0.89
N GLN A 76 -18.60 2.48 -2.21
CA GLN A 76 -17.49 2.86 -3.08
C GLN A 76 -17.24 4.37 -3.01
N THR A 77 -18.29 5.19 -3.11
CA THR A 77 -18.18 6.65 -3.00
C THR A 77 -17.61 7.06 -1.65
N GLU A 78 -18.10 6.51 -0.55
CA GLU A 78 -17.61 6.84 0.79
C GLU A 78 -16.12 6.46 0.98
N LEU A 79 -15.68 5.36 0.34
CA LEU A 79 -14.29 4.92 0.39
C LEU A 79 -13.38 5.82 -0.46
N GLU A 80 -13.89 6.32 -1.59
CA GLU A 80 -13.20 7.28 -2.45
C GLU A 80 -13.07 8.65 -1.78
N GLU A 81 -14.14 9.13 -1.14
CA GLU A 81 -14.12 10.36 -0.32
C GLU A 81 -13.13 10.24 0.84
N LYS A 82 -13.12 9.12 1.58
CA LYS A 82 -12.13 8.89 2.65
C LYS A 82 -10.69 8.89 2.12
N ARG A 83 -10.46 8.31 0.94
CA ARG A 83 -9.14 8.34 0.28
C ARG A 83 -8.75 9.76 -0.11
N GLN A 84 -9.69 10.54 -0.64
CA GLN A 84 -9.45 11.92 -1.03
C GLN A 84 -9.17 12.81 0.19
N GLN A 85 -9.96 12.69 1.26
CA GLN A 85 -9.71 13.38 2.53
C GLN A 85 -8.34 13.03 3.11
N LEU A 86 -7.94 11.76 3.08
CA LEU A 86 -6.62 11.34 3.54
C LEU A 86 -5.51 11.96 2.68
N HIS A 87 -5.71 12.02 1.36
CA HIS A 87 -4.76 12.65 0.45
C HIS A 87 -4.65 14.15 0.71
N GLU A 88 -5.77 14.86 0.85
CA GLU A 88 -5.82 16.29 1.16
C GLU A 88 -5.15 16.60 2.50
N ARG A 89 -5.44 15.81 3.54
CA ARG A 89 -4.77 15.94 4.83
C ARG A 89 -3.26 15.77 4.71
N ARG A 90 -2.79 14.76 3.98
CA ARG A 90 -1.36 14.54 3.74
C ARG A 90 -0.72 15.68 2.96
N MET A 91 -1.42 16.25 1.99
CA MET A 91 -0.95 17.41 1.23
C MET A 91 -0.93 18.69 2.09
N ALA A 92 -1.87 18.85 3.01
CA ALA A 92 -1.87 19.95 3.98
C ALA A 92 -0.69 19.84 4.96
N GLU A 93 -0.44 18.65 5.52
CA GLU A 93 0.73 18.38 6.37
C GLU A 93 2.05 18.64 5.63
N LEU A 94 2.12 18.34 4.32
CA LEU A 94 3.28 18.67 3.49
C LEU A 94 3.48 20.19 3.32
N ARG A 95 2.40 20.95 3.11
CA ARG A 95 2.47 22.40 2.96
C ARG A 95 2.89 23.09 4.25
N GLU A 96 2.31 22.69 5.38
CA GLU A 96 2.68 23.26 6.69
C GLU A 96 4.17 23.05 6.99
N ARG A 97 4.71 21.86 6.70
CA ARG A 97 6.15 21.60 6.82
C ARG A 97 7.02 22.37 5.83
N GLN A 98 6.54 22.58 4.60
CA GLN A 98 7.25 23.44 3.64
C GLN A 98 7.32 24.87 4.15
N GLU A 99 6.21 25.40 4.68
CA GLU A 99 6.18 26.73 5.30
C GLU A 99 7.08 26.79 6.54
N GLU A 100 7.13 25.75 7.37
CA GLU A 100 8.10 25.68 8.48
C GLU A 100 9.54 25.69 7.99
N HIS A 101 9.85 24.94 6.93
CA HIS A 101 11.19 24.91 6.33
C HIS A 101 11.58 26.28 5.78
N GLU A 102 10.69 26.96 5.06
CA GLU A 102 10.91 28.33 4.57
C GLU A 102 11.11 29.34 5.72
N ARG A 103 10.39 29.18 6.85
CA ARG A 103 10.61 29.99 8.06
C ARG A 103 11.96 29.72 8.75
N VAL A 104 12.53 28.53 8.56
CA VAL A 104 13.87 28.18 9.06
C VAL A 104 14.95 28.75 8.13
N GLU A 105 14.75 28.75 6.81
CA GLU A 105 15.69 29.36 5.86
C GLU A 105 15.89 30.87 6.09
N ASP A 106 14.87 31.60 6.56
CA ASP A 106 14.95 33.02 6.92
C ASP A 106 15.85 33.30 8.17
N ARG A 107 16.33 32.26 8.89
CA ARG A 107 17.31 32.37 10.00
C ARG A 107 18.78 32.37 9.55
N GLY A 108 19.03 32.22 8.24
CA GLY A 108 20.31 31.80 7.67
C GLY A 108 21.54 32.66 7.99
N GLU A 109 21.42 33.92 8.38
CA GLU A 109 22.59 34.73 8.78
C GLU A 109 23.05 34.46 10.21
N ASN A 110 22.13 34.28 11.16
CA ASN A 110 22.48 34.02 12.56
C ASN A 110 22.96 32.58 12.76
N ASP A 111 22.34 31.63 12.07
CA ASP A 111 22.69 30.21 12.16
C ASP A 111 24.10 29.94 11.59
N GLN A 112 24.51 30.64 10.53
CA GLN A 112 25.89 30.54 10.00
C GLN A 112 26.93 31.06 10.99
N LEU A 113 26.64 32.14 11.72
CA LEU A 113 27.52 32.69 12.75
C LEU A 113 27.63 31.74 13.94
N ASP A 114 26.53 31.09 14.33
CA ASP A 114 26.50 30.12 15.42
C ASP A 114 27.27 28.84 15.07
N VAL A 115 27.06 28.27 13.87
CA VAL A 115 27.83 27.11 13.38
C VAL A 115 29.31 27.43 13.27
N HIS A 116 29.67 28.61 12.77
CA HIS A 116 31.06 29.03 12.65
C HIS A 116 31.72 29.22 14.02
N ARG A 117 30.99 29.76 15.00
CA ARG A 117 31.45 29.89 16.38
C ARG A 117 31.67 28.50 16.99
N GLU A 118 30.68 27.61 16.89
CA GLU A 118 30.79 26.24 17.39
C GLU A 118 31.94 25.47 16.73
N PHE A 119 32.11 25.62 15.42
CA PHE A 119 33.21 25.02 14.68
C PHE A 119 34.57 25.44 15.25
N LYS A 120 34.79 26.77 15.43
CA LYS A 120 36.04 27.31 15.98
C LYS A 120 36.30 26.88 17.42
N GLU A 121 35.27 26.87 18.25
CA GLU A 121 35.38 26.52 19.68
C GLU A 121 35.65 25.04 19.91
N ASN A 122 35.17 24.16 19.01
CA ASN A 122 35.35 22.72 19.10
C ASN A 122 36.58 22.18 18.34
N ILE A 123 37.47 23.04 17.85
CA ILE A 123 38.74 22.59 17.28
C ILE A 123 39.62 22.06 18.41
N VAL A 124 39.85 20.76 18.41
CA VAL A 124 40.78 20.10 19.31
C VAL A 124 42.03 19.72 18.53
N HIS A 125 43.19 19.87 19.15
CA HIS A 125 44.44 19.44 18.57
C HIS A 125 44.83 18.09 19.18
N ASP A 126 44.81 17.05 18.36
CA ASP A 126 45.21 15.71 18.77
C ASP A 126 46.73 15.65 19.01
N ILE A 127 47.16 14.69 19.84
CA ILE A 127 48.56 14.41 20.16
C ILE A 127 49.39 14.07 18.92
N ASN A 128 48.75 13.65 17.83
CA ASN A 128 49.38 13.35 16.55
C ASN A 128 49.47 14.56 15.61
N GLY A 129 49.12 15.77 16.07
CA GLY A 129 49.20 17.00 15.28
C GLY A 129 48.07 17.17 14.27
N ARG A 130 46.94 16.48 14.45
CA ARG A 130 45.74 16.64 13.63
C ARG A 130 44.74 17.54 14.33
N TYR A 131 44.00 18.32 13.54
CA TYR A 131 42.83 19.02 14.04
C TYR A 131 41.63 18.09 13.99
N GLU A 132 40.99 17.91 15.14
CA GLU A 132 39.72 17.23 15.28
C GLU A 132 38.64 18.29 15.50
N VAL A 133 37.50 18.11 14.85
CA VAL A 133 36.36 19.00 14.99
C VAL A 133 35.10 18.17 15.01
N LYS A 134 34.12 18.61 15.79
CA LYS A 134 32.79 18.02 15.79
C LYS A 134 32.13 18.24 14.43
N VAL A 135 31.27 17.29 14.03
CA VAL A 135 30.42 17.46 12.86
C VAL A 135 29.53 18.69 13.08
N PRO A 136 29.58 19.71 12.22
CA PRO A 136 28.71 20.87 12.34
C PRO A 136 27.28 20.45 11.98
N TRP A 137 26.32 20.81 12.83
CA TRP A 137 24.89 20.59 12.60
C TRP A 137 24.20 21.92 12.39
N ILE A 138 23.16 21.94 11.57
CA ILE A 138 22.33 23.12 11.34
C ILE A 138 21.51 23.39 12.62
N PRO A 139 21.57 24.61 13.20
CA PRO A 139 20.82 24.93 14.40
C PRO A 139 19.31 24.71 14.22
N GLY A 140 18.66 24.14 15.23
CA GLY A 140 17.21 23.89 15.23
C GLY A 140 16.75 22.69 14.39
N THR A 141 17.64 22.01 13.66
CA THR A 141 17.30 20.74 13.00
C THR A 141 17.37 19.58 13.98
N GLN A 142 16.51 18.59 13.77
CA GLN A 142 16.54 17.34 14.51
C GLN A 142 16.44 16.17 13.56
N LEU A 143 17.34 15.20 13.77
CA LEU A 143 17.22 13.88 13.15
C LEU A 143 16.23 13.04 13.97
N SER A 144 14.95 13.42 13.92
CA SER A 144 13.91 12.96 14.84
C SER A 144 13.46 11.51 14.61
N GLU A 145 13.63 10.99 13.39
CA GLU A 145 13.29 9.61 13.03
C GLU A 145 14.52 8.86 12.52
N THR A 146 14.74 7.64 13.03
CA THR A 146 15.80 6.78 12.51
C THR A 146 15.42 6.19 11.14
N ASN A 147 16.38 6.13 10.22
CA ASN A 147 16.20 5.54 8.89
C ASN A 147 16.47 4.01 8.86
N GLU A 148 16.64 3.37 10.03
CA GLU A 148 17.11 1.99 10.16
C GLU A 148 16.36 1.00 9.26
N THR A 149 15.02 1.03 9.31
CA THR A 149 14.17 0.11 8.54
C THR A 149 14.46 0.22 7.03
N GLN A 150 14.54 1.44 6.50
CA GLN A 150 14.83 1.67 5.08
C GLN A 150 16.28 1.27 4.73
N SER A 151 17.23 1.56 5.60
CA SER A 151 18.63 1.21 5.43
C SER A 151 18.84 -0.30 5.42
N ARG A 152 18.16 -1.05 6.30
CA ARG A 152 18.18 -2.53 6.32
C ARG A 152 17.56 -3.13 5.05
N LEU A 153 16.48 -2.56 4.52
CA LEU A 153 15.91 -3.01 3.25
C LEU A 153 16.87 -2.80 2.07
N ARG A 154 17.61 -1.69 2.06
CA ARG A 154 18.63 -1.42 1.05
C ARG A 154 19.83 -2.36 1.20
N LEU A 155 20.26 -2.64 2.43
CA LEU A 155 21.32 -3.60 2.72
C LEU A 155 20.99 -4.99 2.17
N LYS A 156 19.77 -5.51 2.42
CA LYS A 156 19.31 -6.80 1.87
C LYS A 156 19.44 -6.88 0.35
N ARG A 157 19.20 -5.76 -0.36
CA ARG A 157 19.35 -5.71 -1.82
C ARG A 157 20.82 -5.76 -2.25
N VAL A 158 21.71 -5.12 -1.48
CA VAL A 158 23.16 -5.19 -1.72
C VAL A 158 23.65 -6.61 -1.46
N GLU A 159 23.29 -7.22 -0.32
CA GLU A 159 23.65 -8.61 0.03
C GLU A 159 23.26 -9.58 -1.08
N LYS A 160 22.00 -9.53 -1.53
CA LYS A 160 21.53 -10.36 -2.65
C LYS A 160 22.35 -10.17 -3.92
N LYS A 161 22.79 -8.93 -4.22
CA LYS A 161 23.63 -8.65 -5.38
C LYS A 161 25.04 -9.23 -5.22
N LEU A 162 25.61 -9.15 -4.02
CA LEU A 162 26.93 -9.73 -3.72
C LEU A 162 26.91 -11.26 -3.72
N GLU A 163 25.80 -11.88 -3.32
CA GLU A 163 25.63 -13.35 -3.40
C GLU A 163 25.63 -13.86 -4.84
N GLN A 164 25.16 -13.05 -5.79
CA GLN A 164 25.06 -13.40 -7.20
C GLN A 164 26.36 -13.17 -7.99
N ASP A 165 27.29 -12.36 -7.46
CA ASP A 165 28.52 -11.96 -8.13
C ASP A 165 29.72 -12.09 -7.17
N GLU A 166 30.45 -13.21 -7.29
CA GLU A 166 31.57 -13.52 -6.41
C GLU A 166 32.73 -12.52 -6.54
N CYS A 167 32.99 -12.02 -7.75
CA CYS A 167 34.03 -11.03 -8.00
C CYS A 167 33.69 -9.72 -7.29
N LEU A 168 32.45 -9.24 -7.46
CA LEU A 168 31.98 -8.04 -6.79
C LEU A 168 32.02 -8.19 -5.26
N ARG A 169 31.66 -9.37 -4.74
CA ARG A 169 31.72 -9.66 -3.31
C ARG A 169 33.13 -9.51 -2.75
N LYS A 170 34.14 -10.12 -3.41
CA LYS A 170 35.55 -10.05 -2.99
C LYS A 170 36.05 -8.60 -2.98
N ASP A 171 35.75 -7.84 -4.03
CA ASP A 171 36.10 -6.43 -4.11
C ASP A 171 35.45 -5.60 -3.00
N TYR A 172 34.17 -5.85 -2.73
CA TYR A 172 33.41 -5.11 -1.73
C TYR A 172 33.89 -5.41 -0.30
N GLU A 173 34.15 -6.67 0.01
CA GLU A 173 34.72 -7.12 1.29
C GLU A 173 36.11 -6.51 1.52
N LYS A 174 36.95 -6.49 0.48
CA LYS A 174 38.27 -5.85 0.56
C LYS A 174 38.17 -4.37 0.96
N ILE A 175 37.20 -3.62 0.40
CA ILE A 175 36.99 -2.20 0.77
C ILE A 175 36.71 -2.06 2.27
N ILE A 176 35.86 -2.93 2.84
CA ILE A 176 35.51 -2.89 4.26
C ILE A 176 36.75 -3.22 5.12
N ILE A 177 37.47 -4.29 4.79
CA ILE A 177 38.69 -4.70 5.51
C ILE A 177 39.74 -3.60 5.48
N ASP A 178 40.00 -3.01 4.30
CA ASP A 178 40.96 -1.92 4.14
C ASP A 178 40.57 -0.71 4.99
N GLN A 179 39.28 -0.35 5.05
CA GLN A 179 38.79 0.77 5.87
C GLN A 179 38.90 0.49 7.38
N VAL A 180 38.63 -0.74 7.82
CA VAL A 180 38.83 -1.15 9.23
C VAL A 180 40.31 -1.09 9.59
N ALA A 181 41.19 -1.65 8.74
CA ALA A 181 42.63 -1.64 8.97
C ALA A 181 43.22 -0.22 9.00
N ALA A 182 42.65 0.70 8.21
CA ALA A 182 43.01 2.11 8.20
C ALA A 182 42.41 2.93 9.36
N GLY A 183 41.55 2.33 10.20
CA GLY A 183 40.85 3.03 11.27
C GLY A 183 39.81 4.05 10.79
N ILE A 184 39.32 3.92 9.55
CA ILE A 184 38.30 4.82 8.98
C ILE A 184 36.90 4.43 9.47
N ILE A 185 36.67 3.13 9.64
CA ILE A 185 35.41 2.59 10.17
C ILE A 185 35.71 1.65 11.33
N GLU A 186 34.74 1.54 12.23
CA GLU A 186 34.77 0.63 13.37
C GLU A 186 33.43 -0.09 13.52
N LYS A 187 33.42 -1.13 14.35
CA LYS A 187 32.17 -1.85 14.65
C LYS A 187 31.29 -0.96 15.53
N ALA A 188 30.10 -0.62 15.02
CA ALA A 188 29.09 0.11 15.79
C ALA A 188 28.63 -0.70 17.02
N PRO A 189 28.25 -0.02 18.13
CA PRO A 189 27.66 -0.69 19.29
C PRO A 189 26.30 -1.30 18.94
N ASP A 190 25.92 -2.39 19.61
CA ASP A 190 24.65 -3.07 19.37
C ASP A 190 23.44 -2.18 19.68
N THR A 191 23.58 -1.28 20.65
CA THR A 191 22.60 -0.23 20.98
C THR A 191 23.24 1.13 20.72
N PRO A 192 22.65 1.98 19.86
CA PRO A 192 23.13 3.34 19.64
C PRO A 192 23.13 4.15 20.94
N THR A 193 24.22 4.87 21.20
CA THR A 193 24.40 5.68 22.42
C THR A 193 24.25 7.18 22.19
N GLY A 194 24.21 7.63 20.93
CA GLY A 194 24.13 9.05 20.57
C GLY A 194 22.69 9.57 20.48
N GLU A 195 22.52 10.88 20.66
CA GLU A 195 21.24 11.58 20.51
C GLU A 195 20.76 11.63 19.05
N ARG A 196 21.69 11.57 18.09
CA ARG A 196 21.42 11.55 16.64
C ARG A 196 21.91 10.22 16.05
N VAL A 197 20.99 9.40 15.56
CA VAL A 197 21.29 8.06 15.04
C VAL A 197 20.85 7.94 13.59
N PHE A 198 21.82 7.76 12.69
CA PHE A 198 21.58 7.59 11.26
C PHE A 198 22.35 6.38 10.71
N TYR A 199 21.66 5.53 9.96
CA TYR A 199 22.24 4.39 9.27
C TYR A 199 22.47 4.75 7.81
N MET A 200 23.71 4.96 7.40
CA MET A 200 24.03 5.40 6.05
C MET A 200 23.93 4.24 5.05
N PRO A 201 22.91 4.21 4.15
CA PRO A 201 22.83 3.15 3.15
C PRO A 201 24.01 3.26 2.19
N HIS A 202 24.49 2.13 1.70
CA HIS A 202 25.58 2.09 0.73
C HIS A 202 25.24 1.23 -0.48
N LYS A 203 25.93 1.45 -1.60
CA LYS A 203 25.81 0.61 -2.80
C LYS A 203 27.14 0.48 -3.55
N PRO A 204 27.37 -0.64 -4.26
CA PRO A 204 28.51 -0.76 -5.16
C PRO A 204 28.29 0.04 -6.45
N VAL A 205 29.31 0.77 -6.88
CA VAL A 205 29.41 1.42 -8.19
C VAL A 205 30.62 0.86 -8.92
N ILE A 206 30.39 0.32 -10.11
CA ILE A 206 31.40 -0.29 -10.97
C ILE A 206 31.64 0.68 -12.15
N LYS A 207 32.87 1.18 -12.30
CA LYS A 207 33.25 1.95 -13.50
C LYS A 207 33.87 1.00 -14.52
N GLN A 208 33.16 0.74 -15.62
CA GLN A 208 33.59 -0.18 -16.67
C GLN A 208 34.67 0.42 -17.60
N ASP A 209 34.74 1.75 -17.71
CA ASP A 209 35.61 2.45 -18.68
C ASP A 209 37.04 2.77 -18.19
N ALA A 210 37.47 2.18 -17.06
CA ALA A 210 38.83 2.39 -16.54
C ALA A 210 39.71 1.17 -16.80
N ILE A 211 40.99 1.40 -17.11
CA ILE A 211 42.04 0.37 -17.31
C ILE A 211 42.07 -0.66 -16.16
N THR A 212 41.61 -0.26 -14.97
CA THR A 212 41.21 -1.17 -13.90
C THR A 212 39.74 -0.94 -13.56
N THR A 213 38.89 -1.96 -13.67
CA THR A 213 37.48 -1.90 -13.22
C THR A 213 37.45 -1.78 -11.70
N LYS A 214 37.53 -0.56 -11.18
CA LYS A 214 37.58 -0.33 -9.72
C LYS A 214 36.18 -0.23 -9.14
N THR A 215 35.74 -1.26 -8.43
CA THR A 215 34.55 -1.23 -7.57
C THR A 215 34.71 -0.15 -6.50
N ARG A 216 33.65 0.63 -6.25
CA ARG A 216 33.60 1.65 -5.18
C ARG A 216 32.36 1.46 -4.33
N MET A 217 32.49 1.68 -3.03
CA MET A 217 31.36 1.81 -2.10
C MET A 217 30.91 3.27 -2.06
N VAL A 218 29.64 3.52 -2.38
CA VAL A 218 29.04 4.85 -2.32
C VAL A 218 27.99 4.86 -1.23
N PHE A 219 28.13 5.80 -0.31
CA PHE A 219 27.20 6.02 0.79
C PHE A 219 26.18 7.11 0.45
N ASP A 220 24.94 6.94 0.90
CA ASP A 220 23.82 7.82 0.64
C ASP A 220 23.41 8.59 1.91
N ALA A 221 24.05 9.73 2.16
CA ALA A 221 23.71 10.62 3.27
C ALA A 221 22.40 11.39 3.07
N SER A 222 21.84 11.35 1.85
CA SER A 222 20.54 11.96 1.53
C SER A 222 19.35 11.04 1.81
N ALA A 223 19.61 9.82 2.30
CA ALA A 223 18.57 8.85 2.58
C ALA A 223 17.64 9.34 3.70
N LYS A 224 16.33 9.39 3.41
CA LYS A 224 15.31 9.81 4.37
C LYS A 224 14.53 8.59 4.90
N PRO A 225 14.23 8.52 6.22
CA PRO A 225 13.32 7.52 6.79
C PRO A 225 11.96 7.48 6.06
N GLN A 226 11.41 8.65 5.76
CA GLN A 226 10.16 8.87 5.05
C GLN A 226 10.31 10.06 4.08
N PRO A 227 9.43 10.22 3.06
CA PRO A 227 9.54 11.35 2.12
C PRO A 227 9.55 12.73 2.79
N ILE A 228 8.98 12.84 3.99
CA ILE A 228 8.76 14.11 4.71
C ILE A 228 9.77 14.33 5.85
N SER A 229 10.66 13.37 6.13
CA SER A 229 11.68 13.50 7.19
C SER A 229 12.95 14.13 6.63
N SER A 230 13.72 14.82 7.48
CA SER A 230 15.04 15.33 7.12
C SER A 230 16.07 14.20 6.95
N SER A 231 17.00 14.39 6.01
CA SER A 231 18.22 13.57 5.90
C SER A 231 19.37 14.18 6.70
N VAL A 232 20.48 13.44 6.85
CA VAL A 232 21.69 13.98 7.51
C VAL A 232 22.25 15.22 6.80
N ASN A 233 22.10 15.31 5.47
CA ASN A 233 22.55 16.49 4.73
C ASN A 233 21.67 17.74 4.95
N GLU A 234 20.47 17.56 5.50
CA GLU A 234 19.51 18.62 5.80
C GLU A 234 19.44 18.90 7.31
N CYS A 235 20.37 18.33 8.08
CA CYS A 235 20.47 18.45 9.53
C CYS A 235 21.82 19.03 9.94
#